data_AF-A0A7C7UNQ6-F1
#
_entry.id   AF-A0A7C7UNQ6-F1
#
_cell.length_a   1.000
_cell.length_b   1.000
_cell.length_c   1.000
_cell.angle_alpha   90.00
_cell.angle_beta   90.00
_cell.angle_gamma   90.00
#
_symmetry.space_group_name_H-M   'P 1'
#
loop_
_entity.id
_entity.type
_entity.pdbx_description
1 polymer ?
#
loop_
_entity_poly.entity_id
_entity_poly.type
_entity_poly.pdbx_seq_one_letter_code
_entity_poly.pdbx_strand_id
1 'polypeptide(L)' 'MSAEDVDRDVASLSEVLLEERARRIARNTLLHPEIRQILKTLLDTGACASEEEAIVRGLKTLSVALSPALALEGSKRERE' A
#
# COMPACT_ATOMS: atom_id res chain seq x y z
N MET A 1 -1.06 -33.44 -16.51
CA MET A 1 -0.45 -32.16 -16.09
C MET A 1 0.47 -31.72 -17.21
N SER A 2 0.10 -30.66 -17.93
CA SER A 2 1.01 -30.03 -18.88
C SER A 2 1.93 -29.04 -18.16
N ALA A 3 3.00 -28.60 -18.82
CA ALA A 3 3.84 -27.52 -18.30
C ALA A 3 3.03 -26.21 -18.12
N GLU A 4 2.07 -25.95 -19.00
CA GLU A 4 1.21 -24.76 -18.96
C GLU A 4 0.28 -24.73 -17.74
N ASP A 5 -0.18 -25.90 -17.29
CA ASP A 5 -0.97 -25.99 -16.06
C ASP A 5 -0.12 -25.66 -14.83
N VAL A 6 1.14 -26.13 -14.80
CA VAL A 6 2.10 -25.81 -13.73
C VAL A 6 2.42 -24.31 -13.70
N ASP A 7 2.66 -23.69 -14.85
CA ASP A 7 2.97 -22.27 -14.94
C ASP A 7 1.78 -21.41 -14.47
N ARG A 8 0.54 -21.79 -14.81
CA ARG A 8 -0.67 -21.13 -14.33
C ARG A 8 -0.79 -21.21 -12.81
N ASP A 9 -0.56 -22.39 -12.25
CA ASP A 9 -0.64 -22.59 -10.80
C ASP A 9 0.45 -21.80 -10.05
N VAL A 10 1.67 -21.75 -10.59
CA VAL A 10 2.77 -20.94 -10.03
C VAL A 10 2.46 -19.45 -10.10
N ALA A 11 1.89 -18.96 -11.20
CA ALA A 11 1.48 -17.57 -11.34
C ALA A 11 0.38 -17.20 -10.33
N SER A 12 -0.65 -18.05 -10.20
CA SER A 12 -1.72 -17.86 -9.23
C SER A 12 -1.20 -17.86 -7.78
N LEU A 13 -0.32 -18.80 -7.44
CA LEU A 13 0.30 -18.86 -6.12
C LEU A 13 1.14 -17.59 -5.84
N SER A 14 1.86 -17.10 -6.85
CA SER A 14 2.68 -15.89 -6.73
C SER A 14 1.81 -14.65 -6.44
N GLU A 15 0.66 -14.53 -7.10
CA GLU A 15 -0.30 -13.46 -6.85
C GLU A 15 -0.84 -13.52 -5.41
N VAL A 16 -1.25 -14.70 -4.95
CA VAL A 16 -1.72 -14.92 -3.58
C VAL A 16 -0.64 -14.55 -2.54
N LEU A 17 0.62 -14.91 -2.80
CA LEU A 17 1.73 -14.56 -1.92
C LEU A 17 2.01 -13.05 -1.88
N LEU A 18 1.86 -12.36 -3.01
CA LEU A 18 1.96 -10.91 -3.09
C LEU A 18 0.84 -10.23 -2.29
N GLU A 19 -0.40 -10.69 -2.44
CA GLU A 19 -1.52 -10.19 -1.67
C GLU A 19 -1.32 -10.40 -0.16
N GLU A 20 -0.90 -11.59 0.26
CA GLU A 20 -0.69 -11.88 1.67
C GLU A 20 0.44 -11.03 2.26
N ARG A 21 1.51 -10.81 1.50
CA ARG A 21 2.59 -9.89 1.88
C ARG A 21 2.05 -8.46 2.04
N ALA A 22 1.24 -7.97 1.10
CA ALA A 22 0.62 -6.66 1.18
C ALA A 22 -0.29 -6.53 2.41
N ARG A 23 -1.12 -7.54 2.70
CA ARG A 23 -1.98 -7.58 3.90
C ARG A 23 -1.17 -7.53 5.19
N ARG A 24 -0.05 -8.26 5.28
CA ARG A 24 0.84 -8.22 6.46
C ARG A 24 1.44 -6.84 6.67
N ILE A 25 1.93 -6.21 5.60
CA ILE A 25 2.46 -4.84 5.67
C ILE A 25 1.38 -3.89 6.16
N ALA A 26 0.18 -3.93 5.55
CA ALA A 26 -0.94 -3.07 5.92
C ALA A 26 -1.31 -3.24 7.41
N ARG A 27 -1.43 -4.49 7.89
CA ARG A 27 -1.72 -4.76 9.31
C ARG A 27 -0.65 -4.19 10.23
N ASN A 28 0.63 -4.44 9.95
CA ASN A 28 1.72 -3.96 10.79
C ASN A 28 1.78 -2.43 10.85
N THR A 29 1.58 -1.77 9.70
CA THR A 29 1.50 -0.30 9.63
C THR A 29 0.33 0.24 10.43
N LEU A 30 -0.87 -0.33 10.29
CA LEU A 30 -2.06 0.12 11.01
C LEU A 30 -1.99 -0.17 12.51
N LEU A 31 -1.21 -1.18 12.94
CA LEU A 31 -0.97 -1.46 14.35
C LEU A 31 0.10 -0.54 14.96
N HIS A 32 0.87 0.18 14.15
CA HIS A 32 1.90 1.07 14.65
C HIS A 32 1.28 2.15 15.55
N PRO A 33 1.76 2.36 16.80
CA PRO A 33 1.12 3.23 17.78
C PRO A 33 0.89 4.66 17.27
N GLU A 34 1.87 5.21 16.55
CA GLU A 34 1.80 6.55 15.97
C GLU A 34 0.70 6.67 14.92
N ILE A 35 0.54 5.66 14.05
CA ILE A 35 -0.51 5.63 13.03
C ILE A 35 -1.88 5.55 13.70
N ARG A 36 -2.03 4.70 14.72
CA ARG A 36 -3.27 4.61 15.51
C ARG A 36 -3.61 5.93 16.18
N GLN A 37 -2.62 6.62 16.74
CA GLN A 37 -2.83 7.91 17.38
C GLN A 37 -3.27 8.98 16.37
N ILE A 38 -2.65 9.02 15.19
CA ILE A 38 -3.04 9.93 14.11
C ILE A 38 -4.48 9.66 13.67
N LEU A 39 -4.84 8.40 13.40
CA LEU A 39 -6.19 8.02 12.99
C LEU A 39 -7.22 8.42 14.05
N LYS A 40 -6.92 8.14 15.33
CA LYS A 40 -7.77 8.56 16.45
C LYS A 40 -7.94 10.08 16.50
N THR A 41 -6.86 10.84 16.37
CA THR A 41 -6.94 12.31 16.36
C THR A 41 -7.79 12.83 15.22
N LEU A 42 -7.67 12.28 14.00
CA LEU A 42 -8.47 12.69 12.85
C LEU A 42 -9.98 12.45 13.05
N LEU A 43 -10.33 11.37 13.74
CA LEU A 43 -11.72 11.07 14.12
C LEU A 43 -12.21 11.98 15.23
N ASP A 44 -11.43 12.13 16.30
CA ASP A 44 -11.81 12.91 17.48
C ASP A 44 -11.99 14.41 17.13
N THR A 45 -11.24 14.92 16.14
CA THR A 45 -11.41 16.31 15.64
C THR A 45 -12.53 16.45 14.61
N GLY A 46 -13.16 15.36 14.18
CA GLY A 46 -14.17 15.37 13.11
C GLY A 46 -13.60 15.69 11.72
N ALA A 47 -12.28 15.58 11.53
CA ALA A 47 -11.64 15.83 10.25
C ALA A 47 -11.92 14.71 9.23
N CYS A 48 -12.23 13.51 9.72
CA CYS A 48 -12.68 12.35 8.96
C CYS A 48 -13.87 11.70 9.69
N ALA A 49 -14.82 11.16 8.93
CA ALA A 49 -15.99 10.49 9.47
C ALA A 49 -15.72 9.02 9.86
N SER A 50 -14.67 8.41 9.30
CA SER A 50 -14.27 7.03 9.59
C SER A 50 -12.76 6.81 9.43
N GLU A 51 -12.25 5.71 10.00
CA GLU A 51 -10.85 5.30 9.82
C GLU A 51 -10.54 5.03 8.35
N GLU A 52 -11.46 4.39 7.62
CA GLU A 52 -11.33 4.13 6.19
C GLU A 52 -11.12 5.42 5.40
N GLU A 53 -11.94 6.44 5.67
CA GLU A 53 -11.79 7.74 5.02
C GLU A 53 -10.43 8.38 5.33
N ALA A 54 -10.00 8.32 6.59
CA ALA A 54 -8.71 8.85 7.01
C ALA A 54 -7.53 8.15 6.29
N ILE A 55 -7.58 6.83 6.19
CA ILE A 55 -6.57 6.02 5.48
C ILE A 55 -6.54 6.39 4.00
N VAL A 56 -7.70 6.42 3.33
CA VAL A 56 -7.78 6.75 1.89
C VAL A 56 -7.25 8.16 1.62
N ARG A 57 -7.64 9.15 2.43
CA ARG A 57 -7.15 10.53 2.31
C ARG A 57 -5.65 10.62 2.58
N GLY A 58 -5.14 9.91 3.58
CA GLY A 58 -3.71 9.83 3.89
C GLY A 58 -2.90 9.25 2.73
N LEU A 59 -3.33 8.11 2.17
CA LEU A 59 -2.69 7.48 1.02
C LEU A 59 -2.70 8.38 -0.23
N LYS A 60 -3.81 9.07 -0.51
CA LYS A 60 -3.87 10.05 -1.60
C LYS A 60 -2.88 11.20 -1.39
N THR A 61 -2.79 11.71 -0.17
CA THR A 61 -1.87 12.81 0.17
C THR A 61 -0.42 12.37 0.00
N LEU A 62 -0.07 11.18 0.49
CA LEU A 62 1.26 10.59 0.30
C LEU A 62 1.59 10.37 -1.17
N SER A 63 0.63 9.87 -1.96
CA SER A 63 0.80 9.68 -3.40
C SER A 63 1.14 11.00 -4.11
N VAL A 64 0.41 12.08 -3.82
CA VAL A 64 0.69 13.41 -4.37
C VAL A 64 2.05 13.94 -3.91
N ALA A 65 2.38 13.79 -2.63
CA ALA A 65 3.64 14.26 -2.06
C ALA A 65 4.86 13.52 -2.62
N LEU A 66 4.72 12.21 -2.89
CA LEU A 66 5.79 11.36 -3.40
C LEU A 66 5.86 11.31 -4.92
N SER A 67 4.81 11.75 -5.63
CA SER A 67 4.77 11.75 -7.11
C SER A 67 6.02 12.39 -7.76
N PRO A 68 6.52 13.55 -7.28
CA PRO A 68 7.75 14.13 -7.83
C PRO A 68 9.00 13.27 -7.58
N ALA A 69 9.10 12.63 -6.41
CA ALA A 69 10.23 11.78 -6.06
C ALA A 69 10.23 10.46 -6.87
N LEU A 70 9.04 9.90 -7.12
CA LEU A 70 8.87 8.70 -7.95
C LEU A 70 9.13 8.99 -9.44
N ALA A 71 8.81 10.19 -9.93
CA ALA A 71 9.11 10.60 -11.30
C ALA A 71 10.63 10.76 -11.55
N LEU A 72 11.40 11.19 -10.55
CA LEU A 72 12.86 11.34 -10.64
C LEU A 72 13.61 10.00 -10.65
N GLU A 73 13.08 8.97 -9.99
CA GLU A 73 13.65 7.61 -10.00
C GLU A 73 13.45 6.92 -11.37
N GLY A 74 12.34 7.18 -12.07
CA GLY A 74 12.11 6.68 -13.43
C GLY A 74 13.09 7.25 -14.46
N SER A 75 13.41 8.55 -14.35
CA SER A 75 14.30 9.23 -15.30
C SER A 75 15.79 8.86 -15.13
N LYS A 76 16.18 8.33 -13.95
CA LYS A 76 17.54 7.82 -13.73
C LYS A 76 17.76 6.43 -14.32
N ARG A 77 16.75 5.55 -14.31
CA ARG A 77 16.84 4.20 -14.88
C ARG A 77 16.86 4.16 -16.41
N GLU A 78 16.41 5.21 -17.08
CA GLU A 78 16.45 5.30 -18.55
C GLU A 78 17.81 5.80 -19.10
N ARG A 79 18.77 6.14 -18.24
CA ARG A 79 20.09 6.67 -18.63
C ARG A 79 21.27 5.76 -18.28
N GLU A 80 21.01 4.53 -17.85
CA GLU A 80 21.99 3.44 -17.67
C GLU A 80 21.77 2.36 -18.72
#